data_AF-A0A143HB04-F1
#
_entry.id   AF-A0A143HB04-F1
#
_cell.length_a   1.000
_cell.length_b   1.000
_cell.length_c   1.000
_cell.angle_alpha   90.00
_cell.angle_beta   90.00
_cell.angle_gamma   90.00
#
_symmetry.space_group_name_H-M   'P 1'
#
loop_
_entity.id
_entity.type
_entity.pdbx_description
1 polymer ?
#
loop_
_entity_poly.entity_id
_entity_poly.type
_entity_poly.pdbx_seq_one_letter_code
_entity_poly.pdbx_strand_id
1 'polypeptide(L)' 'MRKWIVFLFAFIVLYFVCHFTSGILLTARYTPNLTEAWLASESLPSNVVFSGPVFFTTFLFGAISAAGAFFITTKIKRSA' A
#
# COMPACT_ATOMS: atom_id res chain seq x y z
N MET A 1 6.05 18.80 16.89
CA MET A 1 5.09 19.10 15.81
C MET A 1 5.76 19.21 14.44
N ARG A 2 6.66 20.17 14.17
CA ARG A 2 7.26 20.36 12.83
C ARG A 2 8.03 19.16 12.26
N LYS A 3 8.84 18.47 13.09
CA LYS A 3 9.63 17.29 12.68
C LYS A 3 8.76 16.07 12.33
N TRP A 4 7.59 15.94 12.98
CA TRP A 4 6.65 14.85 12.73
C TRP A 4 5.92 15.06 11.40
N ILE A 5 5.52 16.30 11.10
CA ILE A 5 4.90 16.65 9.82
C ILE A 5 5.86 16.38 8.64
N VAL A 6 7.14 16.74 8.79
CA VAL A 6 8.17 16.45 7.76
C VAL A 6 8.36 14.95 7.56
N PHE A 7 8.38 14.17 8.64
CA PHE A 7 8.47 12.71 8.56
C PHE A 7 7.25 12.10 7.86
N LEU A 8 6.04 12.53 8.22
CA LEU A 8 4.80 12.01 7.65
C LEU A 8 4.70 12.36 6.15
N PHE A 9 5.10 13.57 5.78
CA PHE A 9 5.19 13.97 4.37
C PHE A 9 6.20 13.11 3.59
N ALA A 10 7.41 12.90 4.13
CA ALA A 10 8.41 12.05 3.50
C ALA A 10 7.94 10.59 3.35
N PHE A 11 7.22 10.07 4.36
CA PHE A 11 6.64 8.74 4.31
C PHE A 11 5.59 8.61 3.21
N ILE A 12 4.67 9.57 3.08
CA ILE A 12 3.66 9.58 2.02
C ILE A 12 4.33 9.58 0.64
N VAL A 13 5.32 10.45 0.44
CA VAL A 13 6.06 10.52 -0.84
C VAL A 13 6.72 9.17 -1.15
N LEU A 14 7.41 8.57 -0.18
CA LEU A 14 8.05 7.27 -0.36
C LEU A 14 7.03 6.15 -0.67
N TYR A 15 5.90 6.14 0.04
CA TYR A 15 4.81 5.19 -0.18
C TYR A 15 4.32 5.26 -1.63
N PHE A 16 4.08 6.47 -2.14
CA PHE A 16 3.67 6.67 -3.52
C PHE A 16 4.71 6.16 -4.52
N VAL A 17 5.99 6.49 -4.32
CA VAL A 17 7.07 6.02 -5.21
C VAL A 17 7.14 4.49 -5.23
N CYS A 18 7.08 3.84 -4.07
CA CYS A 18 7.08 2.38 -3.97
C CYS A 18 5.86 1.76 -4.67
N HIS A 19 4.66 2.32 -4.48
CA HIS A 19 3.45 1.81 -5.11
C HIS A 19 3.48 1.95 -6.63
N PHE A 20 3.89 3.12 -7.14
CA PHE A 20 4.00 3.36 -8.58
C PHE A 20 5.06 2.45 -9.21
N THR A 21 6.22 2.31 -8.57
CA THR A 21 7.30 1.45 -9.08
C THR A 21 6.87 -0.02 -9.08
N SER A 22 6.22 -0.47 -8.01
CA SER A 22 5.68 -1.84 -7.94
C SER A 22 4.62 -2.10 -9.00
N GLY A 23 3.74 -1.12 -9.25
CA GLY A 23 2.75 -1.19 -10.31
C GLY A 23 3.37 -1.29 -11.71
N ILE A 24 4.39 -0.47 -11.99
CA ILE A 24 5.14 -0.52 -13.25
C ILE A 24 5.86 -1.86 -13.42
N LEU A 25 6.49 -2.37 -12.37
CA LEU A 25 7.16 -3.68 -12.42
C LEU A 25 6.16 -4.80 -12.69
N LEU A 26 4.98 -4.73 -12.07
CA LEU A 26 3.91 -5.70 -12.30
C LEU A 26 3.46 -5.65 -13.76
N THR A 27 3.14 -4.48 -14.31
CA THR A 27 2.69 -4.37 -15.71
C THR A 27 3.79 -4.72 -16.72
N ALA A 28 5.06 -4.49 -16.38
CA ALA A 28 6.19 -4.85 -17.24
C ALA A 28 6.49 -6.36 -17.25
N ARG A 29 6.10 -7.11 -16.21
CA ARG A 29 6.43 -8.53 -16.04
C ARG A 29 5.22 -9.46 -16.14
N TYR A 30 4.03 -8.95 -15.94
CA TYR A 30 2.79 -9.72 -15.94
C TYR A 30 2.05 -9.54 -17.26
N THR A 31 1.92 -10.63 -18.01
CA THR A 31 1.03 -10.70 -19.17
C THR A 31 -0.32 -11.25 -18.71
N PRO A 32 -1.41 -10.47 -18.78
CA PRO A 32 -2.71 -10.93 -18.30
C PRO A 32 -3.26 -12.04 -19.22
N ASN A 33 -3.68 -13.16 -18.63
CA ASN A 33 -4.41 -14.20 -19.35
C ASN A 33 -5.89 -13.81 -19.42
N LEU A 34 -6.31 -13.27 -20.57
CA LEU A 34 -7.68 -12.82 -20.79
C LEU A 34 -8.69 -13.97 -20.78
N THR A 35 -8.29 -15.16 -21.24
CA THR A 35 -9.17 -16.34 -21.31
C THR A 35 -9.53 -16.84 -19.91
N GLU A 36 -8.54 -16.93 -19.02
CA GLU A 36 -8.79 -17.31 -17.62
C GLU A 36 -9.58 -16.23 -16.88
N ALA A 37 -9.28 -14.95 -17.11
CA ALA A 37 -10.03 -13.85 -16.52
C ALA A 37 -11.51 -13.84 -16.97
N TRP A 38 -11.76 -14.17 -18.23
CA TRP A 38 -13.12 -14.28 -18.78
C TRP A 38 -13.89 -15.46 -18.19
N LEU A 39 -13.29 -16.66 -18.17
CA LEU A 39 -13.90 -17.86 -17.58
C LEU A 39 -14.17 -17.71 -16.08
N ALA A 40 -13.26 -17.04 -15.35
CA ALA A 40 -13.48 -16.68 -13.96
C ALA A 40 -14.71 -15.78 -13.82
N SER A 41 -14.86 -14.78 -14.70
CA SER A 41 -15.99 -13.85 -14.69
C SER A 41 -17.34 -14.50 -15.01
N GLU A 42 -17.36 -15.53 -15.86
CA GLU A 42 -18.57 -16.28 -16.21
C GLU A 42 -19.12 -17.11 -15.05
N SER A 43 -18.24 -17.55 -14.13
CA SER A 43 -18.61 -18.28 -12.92
C SER A 43 -19.09 -17.40 -11.75
N LEU A 44 -19.01 -16.08 -11.88
CA LEU A 44 -19.41 -15.15 -10.82
C LEU A 44 -20.95 -15.00 -10.78
N PRO A 45 -21.57 -14.94 -9.59
CA PRO A 45 -22.98 -14.63 -9.43
C PRO A 45 -23.32 -13.28 -10.08
N SER A 46 -24.52 -13.15 -10.66
CA SER A 46 -25.02 -11.89 -11.24
C SER A 46 -25.09 -10.73 -10.24
N ASN A 47 -24.99 -11.03 -8.95
CA ASN A 47 -24.81 -10.06 -7.89
C ASN A 47 -23.32 -9.75 -7.72
N VAL A 48 -22.93 -8.55 -8.11
CA VAL A 48 -21.61 -7.98 -7.81
C VAL A 48 -21.50 -7.79 -6.30
N VAL A 49 -20.80 -8.70 -5.61
CA VAL A 49 -20.30 -8.43 -4.26
C VAL A 49 -19.11 -7.51 -4.43
N PHE A 50 -19.29 -6.22 -4.13
CA PHE A 50 -18.18 -5.28 -4.08
C PHE A 50 -17.29 -5.61 -2.88
N SER A 51 -16.39 -6.58 -3.01
CA SER A 51 -15.19 -6.62 -2.19
C SER A 51 -14.27 -5.51 -2.68
N GLY A 52 -14.54 -4.30 -2.21
CA GLY A 52 -13.76 -3.11 -2.56
C GLY A 52 -12.27 -3.30 -2.24
N PRO A 53 -11.37 -2.60 -2.96
CA PRO A 53 -9.94 -2.75 -2.75
C PRO A 53 -9.61 -2.53 -1.27
N VAL A 54 -8.81 -3.45 -0.71
CA VAL A 54 -8.32 -3.43 0.69
C VAL A 54 -7.35 -2.27 0.97
N PHE A 55 -7.44 -1.20 0.19
CA PHE A 55 -6.58 -0.03 0.21
C PHE A 55 -6.56 0.61 1.60
N PHE A 56 -7.71 0.66 2.28
CA PHE A 56 -7.80 1.22 3.62
C PHE A 56 -7.00 0.40 4.64
N THR A 57 -7.09 -0.93 4.57
CA THR A 57 -6.39 -1.84 5.49
C THR A 57 -4.89 -1.78 5.27
N THR A 58 -4.44 -1.83 4.01
CA THR A 58 -3.01 -1.69 3.65
C THR A 58 -2.46 -0.32 4.07
N PHE A 59 -3.20 0.76 3.81
CA PHE A 59 -2.81 2.11 4.21
C PHE A 59 -2.74 2.25 5.74
N LEU A 60 -3.73 1.70 6.47
CA LEU A 60 -3.78 1.74 7.92
C LEU A 60 -2.57 1.03 8.54
N PHE A 61 -2.24 -0.18 8.08
CA PHE A 61 -1.06 -0.89 8.54
C PHE A 61 0.23 -0.15 8.18
N GLY A 62 0.32 0.43 6.98
CA GLY A 62 1.46 1.28 6.60
C GLY A 62 1.63 2.49 7.52
N ALA A 63 0.53 3.16 7.87
CA ALA A 63 0.54 4.30 8.78
C ALA A 63 0.94 3.91 10.21
N ILE A 64 0.47 2.75 10.70
CA ILE A 64 0.86 2.20 12.02
C ILE A 64 2.36 1.87 12.04
N SER A 65 2.88 1.23 10.99
CA SER A 65 4.31 0.93 10.87
C SER A 65 5.16 2.20 10.84
N ALA A 66 4.72 3.24 10.12
CA ALA A 66 5.39 4.53 10.09
C ALA A 66 5.40 5.22 11.46
N ALA A 67 4.27 5.20 12.17
CA ALA A 67 4.17 5.72 13.53
C ALA A 67 5.10 4.95 14.48
N GLY A 68 5.13 3.62 14.39
CA GLY A 68 6.03 2.75 15.16
C GLY A 68 7.51 3.09 14.91
N ALA A 69 7.92 3.22 13.65
CA ALA A 69 9.28 3.60 13.29
C ALA A 69 9.68 4.98 13.86
N PHE A 70 8.77 5.95 13.85
CA PHE A 70 9.01 7.27 14.44
C PHE A 70 9.17 7.21 15.96
N PHE A 71 8.33 6.43 16.65
CA PHE A 71 8.44 6.23 18.11
C PHE A 71 9.73 5.50 18.52
N ILE A 72 10.13 4.48 17.75
CA ILE A 72 11.38 3.74 17.98
C ILE A 72 12.59 4.67 17.81
N THR A 73 12.67 5.40 16.69
CA THR A 73 13.79 6.31 16.41
C THR A 73 13.89 7.48 17.41
N THR A 74 12.77 7.99 17.92
CA THR A 74 12.77 9.04 18.94
C THR A 74 13.14 8.53 20.35
N LYS A 75 12.78 7.29 20.71
CA LYS A 75 13.22 6.66 21.96
C LYS A 75 14.71 6.32 21.95
N ILE A 76 15.24 5.84 20.82
CA ILE A 76 16.67 5.52 20.66
C ILE A 76 17.54 6.80 20.76
N LYS A 77 17.13 7.90 20.13
CA LYS A 77 17.85 9.20 20.25
C LYS A 77 17.82 9.84 21.65
N ARG A 78 16.96 9.37 22.56
CA ARG A 78 16.87 9.88 23.94
C ARG A 78 17.71 9.06 24.93
N SER A 79 18.16 7.88 24.52
CA SER A 79 18.96 6.95 25.33
C SER A 79 20.45 6.95 24.97
N ALA A 80 20.85 7.67 23.92
CA ALA A 80 22.23 7.92 23.51
C ALA A 80 22.56 9.39 23.77
#